data_AF-A0A7K4B269-F1
#
_entry.id   AF-A0A7K4B269-F1
#
_cell.length_a   1.000
_cell.length_b   1.000
_cell.length_c   1.000
_cell.angle_alpha   90.00
_cell.angle_beta   90.00
_cell.angle_gamma   90.00
#
_symmetry.space_group_name_H-M   'P 1'
#
loop_
_entity.id
_entity.type
_entity.pdbx_description
1 polymer ?
#
loop_
_entity_poly.entity_id
_entity_poly.type
_entity_poly.pdbx_seq_one_letter_code
_entity_poly.pdbx_strand_id
1 'polypeptide(L)'
;MMKNDNLLEVTCAICGSSSLQYSQVLSGFNEMLKYFLESTSLDKDTLKLLVQECPFCRYCAPDLATVMPGVNEIICTESYRLIADNIGIPALIRRYMLYS
;
A
#
# COMPACT_ATOMS: atom_id res chain seq x y z
N MET A 1 -3.86 -6.02 23.46
CA MET A 1 -4.15 -4.61 23.14
C MET A 1 -4.80 -4.59 21.77
N MET A 2 -6.09 -4.26 21.70
CA MET A 2 -6.87 -4.34 20.45
C MET A 2 -6.28 -3.35 19.43
N LYS A 3 -5.85 -3.88 18.28
CA LYS A 3 -5.37 -3.12 17.13
C LYS A 3 -6.56 -2.33 16.58
N ASN A 4 -6.57 -1.02 16.75
CA ASN A 4 -7.50 -0.16 16.02
C ASN A 4 -6.94 -0.01 14.61
N ASP A 5 -7.29 -0.95 13.73
CA ASP A 5 -7.12 -0.81 12.30
C ASP A 5 -8.06 0.32 11.84
N ASN A 6 -7.57 1.55 11.89
CA ASN A 6 -8.37 2.71 11.51
C ASN A 6 -8.46 2.76 9.98
N LEU A 7 -9.69 2.62 9.47
CA LEU A 7 -10.00 2.94 8.09
C LEU A 7 -10.08 4.47 7.96
N LEU A 8 -9.30 5.02 7.04
CA LEU A 8 -9.33 6.44 6.69
C LEU A 8 -9.70 6.57 5.21
N GLU A 9 -10.45 7.62 4.90
CA GLU A 9 -10.66 8.02 3.51
C GLU A 9 -9.40 8.73 2.99
N VAL A 10 -8.84 8.21 1.90
CA VAL A 10 -7.63 8.76 1.27
C VAL A 10 -7.94 9.08 -0.19
N THR A 11 -7.60 10.29 -0.62
CA THR A 11 -7.70 10.73 -2.01
C THR A 11 -6.44 10.35 -2.76
N CYS A 12 -6.58 9.63 -3.88
CA CYS A 12 -5.46 9.18 -4.68
C CYS A 12 -4.80 10.35 -5.43
N ALA A 13 -3.48 10.52 -5.25
CA ALA A 13 -2.68 11.56 -5.93
C ALA A 13 -2.56 11.36 -7.45
N ILE A 14 -2.86 10.16 -7.95
CA ILE A 14 -2.85 9.84 -9.39
C ILE A 14 -4.20 10.20 -10.03
N CYS A 15 -5.29 9.60 -9.56
CA CYS A 15 -6.59 9.67 -10.24
C CYS A 15 -7.62 10.57 -9.55
N GLY A 16 -7.28 11.13 -8.39
CA GLY A 16 -8.17 12.02 -7.62
C GLY A 16 -9.35 11.33 -6.95
N SER A 17 -9.53 10.01 -7.10
CA SER A 17 -10.63 9.27 -6.48
C SER A 17 -10.34 8.98 -5.01
N SER A 18 -11.36 9.10 -4.15
CA SER A 18 -11.28 8.74 -2.74
C SER A 18 -11.63 7.28 -2.49
N SER A 19 -10.91 6.63 -1.59
CA SER A 19 -11.20 5.25 -1.15
C SER A 19 -10.82 5.04 0.31
N LEU A 20 -11.49 4.11 0.97
CA LEU A 20 -11.13 3.70 2.33
C LEU A 20 -9.85 2.87 2.30
N GLN A 21 -8.88 3.27 3.10
CA GLN A 21 -7.60 2.60 3.25
C GLN A 21 -7.36 2.29 4.72
N TYR A 22 -6.70 1.17 4.98
CA TYR A 22 -6.22 0.89 6.32
C TYR A 22 -4.99 1.74 6.61
N SER A 23 -5.05 2.56 7.65
CA SER A 23 -3.94 3.38 8.10
C SER A 23 -3.37 2.82 9.39
N GLN A 24 -2.17 2.25 9.33
CA GLN A 24 -1.33 2.17 10.52
C GLN A 24 -0.50 3.45 10.62
N VAL A 25 -0.84 4.29 11.59
CA VAL A 25 0.08 5.35 12.04
C VAL A 25 1.19 4.67 12.83
N LEU A 26 2.19 4.12 12.14
CA LEU A 26 3.47 3.82 12.79
C LEU A 26 4.19 5.16 12.91
N SER A 27 4.47 5.62 14.12
CA SER A 27 4.87 7.02 14.38
C SER A 27 6.31 7.36 13.95
N GLY A 28 6.88 6.57 13.04
CA GLY A 28 8.16 6.84 12.39
C GLY A 28 8.84 5.57 11.91
N PHE A 29 9.83 5.73 11.02
CA PHE A 29 10.67 4.65 10.49
C PHE A 29 11.36 3.83 11.60
N ASN A 30 11.75 4.48 12.71
CA ASN A 30 12.36 3.82 13.86
C ASN A 30 11.38 2.93 14.63
N GLU A 31 10.11 3.35 14.77
CA GLU A 31 9.10 2.49 15.41
C GLU A 31 8.69 1.34 14.51
N MET A 32 8.64 1.56 13.20
CA MET A 32 8.43 0.50 12.21
C MET A 32 9.56 -0.54 12.28
N LEU A 33 10.82 -0.12 12.21
CA LEU A 33 11.97 -1.01 12.32
C LEU A 33 12.00 -1.74 13.67
N LYS A 34 11.74 -1.03 14.76
CA LYS A 34 11.65 -1.62 16.10
C LYS A 34 10.56 -2.70 16.15
N TYR A 35 9.38 -2.43 15.60
CA TYR A 35 8.30 -3.41 15.52
C TYR A 35 8.69 -4.63 14.67
N PHE A 36 9.30 -4.43 13.50
CA PHE A 36 9.77 -5.53 12.66
C PHE A 36 10.84 -6.39 13.34
N LEU A 37 11.76 -5.77 14.09
CA LEU A 37 12.86 -6.45 14.76
C LEU A 37 12.46 -7.11 16.09
N GLU A 38 11.48 -6.55 16.79
CA GLU A 38 11.01 -7.04 18.10
C GLU A 38 9.79 -7.97 17.99
N SER A 39 9.04 -7.94 16.88
CA SER A 39 7.93 -8.87 16.66
C SER A 39 8.47 -10.25 16.29
N THR A 40 8.51 -11.17 17.26
CA THR A 40 8.88 -12.58 17.07
C THR A 40 7.90 -13.34 16.16
N SER A 41 6.74 -12.75 15.91
CA SER A 41 5.83 -13.11 14.83
C SER A 41 5.59 -11.85 14.00
N LEU A 42 6.14 -11.79 12.77
CA LEU A 42 5.60 -10.91 11.75
C LEU A 42 4.12 -11.27 11.61
N ASP A 43 3.27 -10.53 12.30
CA ASP A 43 1.84 -10.72 12.17
C ASP A 43 1.52 -10.36 10.72
N LYS A 44 1.15 -11.38 9.91
CA LYS A 44 0.98 -11.25 8.45
C LYS A 44 -0.04 -10.16 8.11
N ASP A 45 -0.91 -9.85 9.06
CA ASP A 45 -1.89 -8.78 8.93
C ASP A 45 -1.26 -7.39 8.95
N THR A 46 -0.12 -7.19 9.63
CA THR A 46 0.58 -5.90 9.63
C THR A 46 1.14 -5.54 8.25
N LEU A 47 1.56 -6.53 7.45
CA LEU A 47 2.04 -6.28 6.08
C LEU A 47 0.97 -5.66 5.17
N LYS A 48 -0.32 -5.96 5.42
CA LYS A 48 -1.45 -5.41 4.66
C LYS A 48 -1.64 -3.91 4.89
N LEU A 49 -1.05 -3.37 5.96
CA LEU A 49 -1.23 -2.00 6.42
C LEU A 49 -0.11 -1.06 5.93
N LEU A 50 0.94 -1.60 5.29
CA LEU A 50 2.11 -0.82 4.87
C LEU A 50 2.05 -0.35 3.40
N VAL A 51 1.18 -0.96 2.59
CA VAL A 51 0.98 -0.58 1.17
C VAL A 51 -0.51 -0.54 0.88
N GLN A 52 -0.99 0.67 0.61
CA GLN A 52 -2.35 0.98 0.16
C GLN A 52 -2.47 0.71 -1.35
N GLU A 53 -3.69 0.45 -1.83
CA GLU A 53 -3.98 0.24 -3.26
C GLU A 53 -5.20 1.09 -3.63
N CYS A 54 -5.06 1.94 -4.65
CA CYS A 54 -6.18 2.65 -5.22
C CYS A 54 -7.04 1.67 -6.05
N PRO A 55 -8.33 1.47 -5.72
CA PRO A 55 -9.16 0.52 -6.47
C PRO A 55 -9.52 1.01 -7.87
N PHE A 56 -9.31 2.30 -8.18
CA PHE A 56 -9.68 2.92 -9.44
C PHE A 56 -8.55 2.91 -10.47
N CYS A 57 -7.32 3.26 -10.06
CA CYS A 57 -6.17 3.33 -10.97
C CYS A 57 -5.06 2.31 -10.68
N ARG A 58 -5.26 1.44 -9.68
CA ARG A 58 -4.31 0.40 -9.24
C ARG A 58 -2.99 0.90 -8.67
N TYR A 59 -2.81 2.22 -8.54
CA TYR A 59 -1.64 2.79 -7.88
C TYR A 59 -1.47 2.23 -6.47
N CYS A 60 -0.26 1.78 -6.16
CA CYS A 60 0.11 1.21 -4.87
C CYS A 60 1.21 2.05 -4.21
N ALA A 61 0.98 2.48 -2.97
CA ALA A 61 1.94 3.26 -2.19
C ALA A 61 1.65 3.15 -0.69
N PRO A 62 2.62 3.46 0.20
CA PRO A 62 2.37 3.57 1.63
C PRO A 62 1.31 4.60 1.97
N ASP A 63 1.24 5.69 1.20
CA ASP A 63 0.22 6.73 1.28
C ASP A 63 -0.25 7.13 -0.12
N LEU A 64 -1.51 6.81 -0.46
CA LEU A 64 -2.11 7.16 -1.76
C LEU A 64 -2.20 8.68 -1.99
N ALA A 65 -2.15 9.51 -0.94
CA ALA A 65 -2.15 10.97 -1.08
C ALA A 65 -0.80 11.51 -1.57
N THR A 66 0.22 10.67 -1.68
CA THR A 66 1.56 11.02 -2.16
C THR A 66 1.89 10.28 -3.46
N VAL A 67 2.66 10.93 -4.33
CA VAL A 67 3.12 10.36 -5.60
C VAL A 67 4.60 10.67 -5.83
N MET A 68 5.38 9.65 -6.17
CA MET A 68 6.76 9.83 -6.60
C MET A 68 6.82 10.29 -8.08
N PRO A 69 7.80 11.12 -8.47
CA PRO A 69 7.96 11.53 -9.85
C PRO A 69 8.04 10.33 -10.82
N GLY A 70 7.36 10.42 -11.97
CA GLY A 70 7.36 9.37 -13.01
C GLY A 70 6.35 8.24 -12.81
N VAL A 71 5.74 8.11 -11.62
CA VAL A 71 4.75 7.05 -11.34
C VAL A 71 3.54 7.11 -12.28
N ASN A 72 3.07 8.31 -12.63
CA ASN A 72 1.95 8.50 -13.56
C ASN A 72 2.18 7.80 -14.92
N GLU A 73 3.44 7.74 -15.37
CA GLU A 73 3.80 7.06 -16.62
C GLU A 73 3.90 5.55 -16.41
N ILE A 74 4.52 5.12 -15.30
CA ILE A 74 4.73 3.72 -14.95
C ILE A 74 3.41 2.95 -14.85
N ILE A 75 2.41 3.50 -14.16
CA ILE A 75 1.11 2.82 -13.97
C ILE A 75 0.36 2.57 -15.29
N CYS A 76 0.66 3.38 -16.32
CA CYS A 76 0.05 3.25 -17.64
C CYS A 76 0.76 2.20 -18.52
N THR A 77 1.93 1.71 -18.11
CA THR A 77 2.69 0.72 -18.87
C THR A 77 2.00 -0.64 -18.92
N GLU A 78 2.26 -1.39 -19.98
CA GLU A 78 1.79 -2.77 -20.09
C GLU A 78 2.36 -3.66 -18.98
N SER A 79 3.65 -3.51 -18.65
CA SER A 79 4.31 -4.26 -17.59
C SER A 79 3.64 -4.06 -16.23
N TYR A 80 3.21 -2.84 -15.90
CA TYR A 80 2.50 -2.57 -14.66
C TYR A 80 1.13 -3.26 -14.65
N ARG A 81 0.35 -3.10 -15.73
CA ARG A 81 -0.98 -3.71 -15.87
C ARG A 81 -0.95 -5.23 -15.83
N LEU A 82 0.05 -5.85 -16.47
CA LEU A 82 0.25 -7.30 -16.43
C LEU A 82 0.40 -7.83 -15.00
N ILE A 83 1.04 -7.08 -14.11
CA ILE A 83 1.15 -7.44 -12.69
C ILE A 83 -0.16 -7.12 -11.97
N ALA A 84 -0.72 -5.92 -12.17
CA ALA A 84 -1.93 -5.43 -11.51
C ALA A 84 -3.17 -6.31 -11.73
N ASP A 85 -3.31 -6.89 -12.91
CA ASP A 85 -4.45 -7.72 -13.27
C ASP A 85 -4.17 -9.23 -13.08
N ASN A 86 -2.98 -9.60 -12.59
CA ASN A 86 -2.63 -11.00 -12.38
C ASN A 86 -3.29 -11.57 -11.12
N ILE A 87 -4.39 -12.29 -11.32
CA ILE A 87 -5.12 -13.00 -10.26
C ILE A 87 -4.37 -14.18 -9.66
N GLY A 88 -3.32 -14.69 -10.33
CA GLY A 88 -2.45 -15.74 -9.82
C GLY A 88 -1.48 -15.25 -8.74
N ILE A 89 -1.27 -13.93 -8.63
CA ILE A 89 -0.45 -13.32 -7.59
C ILE A 89 -1.37 -12.91 -6.42
N PRO A 90 -1.10 -13.36 -5.17
CA PRO A 90 -1.86 -12.92 -4.01
C PRO A 90 -1.89 -11.39 -3.89
N ALA A 91 -3.05 -10.82 -3.55
CA ALA A 91 -3.25 -9.37 -3.56
C ALA A 91 -2.20 -8.59 -2.76
N LEU A 92 -1.82 -9.10 -1.59
CA LEU A 92 -0.76 -8.51 -0.79
C LEU A 92 0.57 -8.45 -1.54
N ILE A 93 1.02 -9.56 -2.12
CA ILE A 93 2.28 -9.63 -2.88
C ILE A 93 2.23 -8.71 -4.09
N ARG A 94 1.10 -8.70 -4.80
CA ARG A 94 0.90 -7.83 -5.97
C ARG A 94 1.06 -6.36 -5.62
N ARG A 95 0.51 -5.88 -4.50
CA ARG A 95 0.68 -4.50 -4.04
C ARG A 95 2.15 -4.13 -3.82
N TYR A 96 2.91 -5.02 -3.18
CA TYR A 96 4.34 -4.78 -2.94
C TYR A 96 5.17 -4.83 -4.21
N MET A 97 4.80 -5.65 -5.20
CA MET A 97 5.47 -5.67 -6.50
C MET A 97 5.20 -4.40 -7.31
N LEU A 98 4.02 -3.79 -7.13
CA LEU A 98 3.59 -2.57 -7.81
C LEU A 98 3.98 -1.28 -7.08
N TYR A 99 4.33 -1.39 -5.80
CA TYR A 99 4.92 -0.31 -5.03
C TYR A 99 6.35 -0.10 -5.52
N SER A 100 6.55 0.96 -6.31
CA SER A 100 7.82 1.36 -6.93
C SER A 100 7.94 2.87 -6.90
#